data_AF-A0A7X4E1U9-F1
#
_entry.id   AF-A0A7X4E1U9-F1
#
_cell.length_a   1.000
_cell.length_b   1.000
_cell.length_c   1.000
_cell.angle_alpha   90.00
_cell.angle_beta   90.00
_cell.angle_gamma   90.00
#
_symmetry.space_group_name_H-M   'P 1'
#
loop_
_entity.id
_entity.type
_entity.pdbx_description
1 polymer ?
#
loop_
_entity_poly.entity_id
_entity_poly.type
_entity_poly.pdbx_seq_one_letter_code
_entity_poly.pdbx_strand_id
1 'polypeptide(L)' 'MPILLPDDLMVSVSGFRGRVGPSLTPELVTGLAAAYGAFLQADGDGRLVVVGRDSRTSGPMLMRGVA' A
#
# COMPACT_ATOMS: atom_id res chain seq x y z
N MET A 1 9.78 -9.06 -6.59
CA MET A 1 10.40 -9.18 -5.26
C MET A 1 9.34 -9.62 -4.27
N PRO A 2 9.63 -10.54 -3.35
CA PRO A 2 8.66 -10.92 -2.33
C PRO A 2 8.40 -9.75 -1.37
N ILE A 3 7.13 -9.55 -1.01
CA ILE A 3 6.74 -8.60 0.04
C ILE A 3 6.98 -9.28 1.38
N LEU A 4 7.83 -8.70 2.23
CA LEU A 4 8.02 -9.13 3.62
C LEU A 4 7.06 -8.36 4.52
N LEU A 5 6.30 -9.09 5.34
CA LEU A 5 5.39 -8.51 6.33
C LEU A 5 6.10 -8.51 7.69
N PRO A 6 6.42 -7.33 8.27
CA PRO A 6 7.00 -7.25 9.60
C PRO A 6 6.05 -7.78 10.69
N ASP A 7 6.62 -8.33 11.77
CA ASP A 7 5.83 -8.91 12.88
C ASP A 7 4.93 -7.88 13.59
N ASP A 8 5.33 -6.61 13.60
CA ASP A 8 4.56 -5.50 14.21
C ASP A 8 3.70 -4.72 13.18
N LEU A 9 3.55 -5.25 11.97
CA LEU A 9 2.59 -4.75 10.99
C LEU A 9 1.22 -5.39 11.22
N MET A 10 0.21 -4.57 11.46
CA MET A 10 -1.16 -5.04 11.62
C MET A 10 -1.82 -5.25 10.26
N VAL A 11 -2.25 -6.48 9.98
CA VAL A 11 -3.02 -6.86 8.79
C VAL A 11 -4.42 -7.32 9.21
N SER A 12 -5.46 -6.64 8.74
CA SER A 12 -6.84 -6.93 9.13
C SER A 12 -7.86 -6.43 8.10
N VAL A 13 -9.14 -6.46 8.44
CA VAL A 13 -10.27 -6.00 7.62
C VAL A 13 -10.14 -4.53 7.18
N SER A 14 -9.42 -3.72 7.94
CA SER A 14 -9.11 -2.31 7.63
C SER A 14 -7.75 -2.11 6.97
N GLY A 15 -7.20 -3.15 6.34
CA GLY A 15 -5.95 -3.11 5.59
C GLY A 15 -4.71 -3.20 6.46
N PHE A 16 -3.62 -2.64 5.94
CA PHE A 16 -2.29 -2.65 6.53
C PHE A 16 -2.08 -1.40 7.39
N ARG A 17 -1.73 -1.58 8.67
CA ARG A 17 -1.54 -0.50 9.63
C ARG A 17 -0.26 -0.70 10.41
N GLY A 18 0.53 0.36 10.50
CA GLY A 18 1.83 0.33 11.17
C GLY A 18 2.39 1.73 11.36
N ARG A 19 3.51 1.82 12.08
CA ARG A 19 4.27 3.07 12.17
C ARG A 19 5.07 3.24 10.89
N VAL A 20 5.05 4.45 10.33
CA VAL A 20 5.84 4.76 9.14
C VAL A 20 7.32 4.69 9.46
N GLY A 21 8.06 3.87 8.72
CA GLY A 21 9.49 3.61 8.94
C GLY A 21 9.78 2.25 9.58
N PRO A 22 9.26 1.93 10.78
CA PRO A 22 9.48 0.61 11.40
C PRO A 22 8.74 -0.52 10.69
N SER A 23 7.40 -0.44 10.64
CA SER A 23 6.55 -1.56 10.20
C SER A 23 5.80 -1.27 8.92
N LEU A 24 5.43 0.00 8.69
CA LEU A 24 4.87 0.47 7.43
C LEU A 24 5.96 1.23 6.65
N THR A 25 6.75 0.49 5.88
CA THR A 25 7.84 1.07 5.08
C THR A 25 7.34 1.55 3.71
N PRO A 26 8.03 2.51 3.07
CA PRO A 26 7.74 2.89 1.68
C PRO A 26 7.78 1.70 0.72
N GLU A 27 8.77 0.81 0.88
CA GLU A 27 8.97 -0.36 0.02
C GLU A 27 7.80 -1.35 0.14
N LEU A 28 7.30 -1.56 1.37
CA LEU A 28 6.13 -2.39 1.62
C LEU A 28 4.89 -1.78 0.95
N VAL A 29 4.65 -0.47 1.13
CA VAL A 29 3.47 0.20 0.56
C VAL A 29 3.49 0.17 -0.97
N THR A 30 4.64 0.42 -1.59
CA THR A 30 4.80 0.32 -3.06
C THR A 30 4.63 -1.12 -3.55
N GLY A 31 5.18 -2.11 -2.83
CA GLY A 31 4.98 -3.52 -3.14
C GLY A 31 3.51 -3.93 -3.10
N LEU A 32 2.78 -3.49 -2.06
CA LEU A 32 1.35 -3.75 -1.91
C LEU A 32 0.54 -3.09 -3.03
N ALA A 33 0.86 -1.84 -3.39
CA ALA A 33 0.22 -1.12 -4.48
C ALA A 33 0.43 -1.84 -5.84
N ALA A 34 1.66 -2.27 -6.11
CA ALA A 34 1.99 -3.03 -7.32
C ALA A 34 1.27 -4.38 -7.37
N ALA A 35 1.21 -5.11 -6.25
CA ALA A 35 0.50 -6.37 -6.15
C ALA A 35 -1.01 -6.19 -6.37
N TYR A 36 -1.60 -5.13 -5.82
CA TYR A 36 -3.00 -4.78 -6.04
C TYR A 36 -3.27 -4.43 -7.51
N GLY A 37 -2.39 -3.63 -8.13
CA GLY A 37 -2.47 -3.33 -9.56
C GLY A 37 -2.43 -4.59 -10.43
N ALA A 38 -1.48 -5.50 -10.17
CA ALA A 38 -1.38 -6.78 -10.89
C ALA A 38 -2.63 -7.66 -10.69
N PHE A 39 -3.17 -7.70 -9.48
CA PHE A 39 -4.43 -8.41 -9.18
C PHE A 39 -5.60 -7.84 -10.00
N LEU A 40 -5.75 -6.52 -10.04
CA LEU A 40 -6.81 -5.86 -10.83
C LEU A 40 -6.66 -6.13 -12.34
N GLN A 41 -5.43 -6.11 -12.87
CA GLN A 41 -5.16 -6.40 -14.28
C GLN A 41 -5.53 -7.83 -14.66
N ALA A 42 -5.26 -8.79 -13.78
CA ALA A 42 -5.64 -10.18 -14.00
C ALA A 42 -7.18 -10.39 -14.01
N ASP A 43 -7.93 -9.50 -13.38
CA ASP A 43 -9.38 -9.57 -13.22
C ASP A 43 -10.16 -8.87 -14.37
N GLY A 44 -9.49 -8.38 -15.42
CA GLY A 44 -10.10 -7.80 -16.63
C GLY A 44 -9.88 -6.29 -16.83
N ASP A 45 -10.50 -5.71 -17.87
CA ASP A 45 -10.11 -4.41 -18.43
C ASP A 45 -10.81 -3.18 -17.79
N GLY A 46 -10.08 -2.07 -17.67
CA GLY A 46 -10.65 -0.72 -17.44
C GLY A 46 -11.02 -0.31 -16.01
N ARG A 47 -10.13 -0.49 -15.01
CA ARG A 47 -10.41 -0.08 -13.62
C ARG A 47 -9.78 1.27 -13.27
N LEU A 48 -10.63 2.28 -13.14
CA LEU A 48 -10.26 3.53 -12.47
C LEU A 48 -10.00 3.23 -10.99
N VAL A 49 -8.75 3.42 -10.54
CA VAL A 49 -8.39 3.36 -9.12
C VAL A 49 -8.37 4.78 -8.57
N VAL A 50 -9.22 5.05 -7.58
CA VAL A 50 -9.25 6.32 -6.88
C VAL A 50 -8.42 6.20 -5.60
N VAL A 51 -7.39 7.04 -5.46
CA VAL A 51 -6.51 7.04 -4.30
C VAL A 51 -6.79 8.26 -3.43
N GLY A 52 -7.10 8.03 -2.16
CA GLY A 52 -7.34 9.06 -1.15
C GLY A 52 -6.31 9.00 -0.02
N ARG A 53 -6.04 10.14 0.62
CA ARG A 53 -5.16 10.21 1.79
C ARG A 53 -5.68 11.21 2.82
N ASP A 54 -5.43 10.92 4.09
CA ASP A 54 -5.76 11.80 5.21
C ASP A 54 -4.63 12.78 5.53
N SER A 55 -4.81 13.65 6.53
CA SER A 55 -3.92 14.76 6.85
C SER A 55 -2.54 14.40 7.42
N ARG A 56 -2.20 13.11 7.60
CA ARG A 56 -0.90 12.72 8.16
C ARG A 56 0.27 13.25 7.33
N THR A 57 1.35 13.63 8.02
CA THR A 57 2.57 14.17 7.41
C THR A 57 3.29 13.18 6.50
N SER A 58 3.13 11.88 6.74
CA SER A 58 3.62 10.81 5.85
C SER A 58 2.80 10.66 4.57
N GLY A 59 1.60 11.24 4.50
CA GLY A 59 0.65 11.08 3.40
C GLY A 59 1.22 11.44 2.02
N PRO A 60 1.90 12.59 1.82
CA PRO A 60 2.50 12.93 0.52
C PRO A 60 3.54 11.93 0.03
N MET A 61 4.33 11.35 0.94
CA MET A 61 5.33 10.33 0.59
C MET A 61 4.66 9.02 0.20
N LEU A 62 3.67 8.57 0.99
CA LEU A 62 2.93 7.35 0.68
C LEU A 62 2.12 7.47 -0.61
N MET A 63 1.53 8.64 -0.89
CA MET A 63 0.80 8.88 -2.14
C MET A 63 1.69 8.62 -3.37
N ARG A 64 2.93 9.14 -3.37
CA ARG A 64 3.89 8.91 -4.48
C ARG A 64 4.32 7.45 -4.64
N GLY A 65 4.18 6.64 -3.58
CA GLY A 65 4.50 5.22 -3.64
C GLY A 65 3.36 4.36 -4.18
N VAL A 66 2.15 4.90 -4.29
CA VAL A 66 0.91 4.18 -4.63
C VAL A 66 0.30 4.65 -5.95
N ALA A 67 0.49 5.92 -6.31
CA ALA A 67 0.00 6.56 -7.53
C ALA A 67 1.15 7.24 -8.28
#